data_AF-A0A969EN15-F1
#
_entry.id   AF-A0A969EN15-F1
#
_cell.length_a   1.000
_cell.length_b   1.000
_cell.length_c   1.000
_cell.angle_alpha   90.00
_cell.angle_beta   90.00
_cell.angle_gamma   90.00
#
_symmetry.space_group_name_H-M   'P 1'
#
loop_
_entity.id
_entity.type
_entity.pdbx_description
1 polymer ?
#
loop_
_entity_poly.entity_id
_entity_poly.type
_entity_poly.pdbx_seq_one_letter_code
_entity_poly.pdbx_strand_id
1 'polypeptide(L)' 'MLPQTYRLALILSGGNGTEVQYIPLSADNIAEFPLSLGGDVDEAVLVISGTTQFTRLKAVYQIEIE' A
#
# COMPACT_ATOMS: atom_id res chain seq x y z
N MET A 1 16.63 6.68 16.81
CA MET A 1 15.31 6.16 16.37
C MET A 1 15.53 5.50 15.01
N LEU A 2 15.14 4.24 14.82
CA LEU A 2 15.25 3.61 13.50
C LEU A 2 14.19 4.24 12.57
N PRO A 3 14.51 4.58 11.30
CA PRO A 3 13.49 5.07 10.38
C PRO A 3 12.38 4.03 10.25
N GLN A 4 11.16 4.40 10.65
CA GLN A 4 10.00 3.57 10.42
C GLN A 4 9.62 3.72 8.95
N THR A 5 9.66 2.61 8.21
CA THR A 5 9.18 2.58 6.83
C THR A 5 7.70 2.22 6.84
N TYR A 6 6.95 2.69 5.84
CA TYR A 6 5.54 2.35 5.67
C TYR A 6 5.29 1.83 4.26
N ARG A 7 4.23 1.06 4.11
CA ARG A 7 3.64 0.68 2.83
C ARG A 7 2.18 1.12 2.82
N LEU A 8 1.78 1.76 1.72
CA LEU A 8 0.41 2.23 1.51
C LEU A 8 -0.26 1.40 0.43
N ALA A 9 -1.51 1.00 0.70
CA ALA A 9 -2.40 0.43 -0.30
C ALA A 9 -3.75 1.14 -0.22
N LEU A 10 -4.24 1.61 -1.35
CA LEU A 10 -5.59 2.13 -1.50
C LEU A 10 -6.46 1.04 -2.08
N ILE A 11 -7.51 0.68 -1.35
CA ILE A 11 -8.51 -0.28 -1.79
C ILE A 11 -9.73 0.52 -2.21
N LEU A 12 -10.12 0.37 -3.48
CA LEU A 12 -11.33 0.98 -4.02
C LEU A 12 -12.34 -0.14 -4.26
N SER A 13 -13.54 0.02 -3.72
CA SER A 13 -14.63 -0.94 -3.90
C SER A 13 -15.85 -0.24 -4.46
N GLY A 14 -16.54 -0.88 -5.39
CA GLY A 14 -17.85 -0.45 -5.85
C GLY A 14 -18.46 -1.38 -6.90
N GLY A 15 -19.30 -0.85 -7.78
CA GLY A 15 -20.11 -1.63 -8.72
C GLY A 15 -19.32 -2.58 -9.64
N ASN A 16 -18.06 -2.26 -9.94
CA ASN A 16 -17.19 -3.06 -10.81
C ASN A 16 -16.25 -4.04 -10.06
N GLY A 17 -16.40 -4.15 -8.73
CA GLY A 17 -15.55 -5.01 -7.88
C GLY A 17 -14.58 -4.22 -7.01
N THR A 18 -13.53 -4.91 -6.55
CA THR A 18 -12.51 -4.35 -5.65
C THR A 18 -11.16 -4.25 -6.36
N GLU A 19 -10.58 -3.06 -6.37
CA GLU A 19 -9.26 -2.76 -6.91
C GLU A 19 -8.29 -2.41 -5.78
N VAL A 20 -7.05 -2.91 -5.87
CA VAL A 20 -5.98 -2.60 -4.91
C VAL A 20 -4.86 -1.85 -5.64
N GLN A 21 -4.62 -0.61 -5.23
CA GLN A 21 -3.56 0.24 -5.76
C GLN A 21 -2.46 0.45 -4.70
N TYR A 22 -1.22 0.10 -5.05
CA TYR A 22 -0.07 0.37 -4.19
C TYR A 22 0.45 1.79 -4.41
N ILE A 23 0.59 2.56 -3.33
CA ILE A 23 1.03 3.95 -3.39
C ILE A 23 2.49 4.03 -2.90
N PRO A 24 3.44 4.45 -3.76
CA PRO A 24 4.83 4.61 -3.36
C PRO A 24 4.99 5.80 -2.40
N LEU A 25 5.89 5.66 -1.44
CA LEU A 25 6.27 6.71 -0.50
C LEU A 25 7.65 7.26 -0.84
N SER A 26 7.83 8.57 -0.67
CA SER A 26 9.15 9.20 -0.72
C SER A 26 10.01 8.83 0.49
N ALA A 27 11.30 9.20 0.45
CA ALA A 27 12.21 9.00 1.59
C ALA A 27 11.76 9.73 2.87
N ASP A 28 10.95 10.79 2.71
CA ASP A 28 10.40 11.59 3.80
C ASP A 28 9.01 11.10 4.26
N ASN A 29 8.58 9.90 3.81
CA ASN A 29 7.26 9.32 4.05
C ASN A 29 6.10 10.20 3.55
N ILE A 30 6.28 10.85 2.40
CA ILE A 30 5.24 11.65 1.72
C ILE A 30 4.79 10.92 0.45
N ALA A 31 3.48 10.89 0.20
CA ALA A 31 2.91 10.39 -1.04
C ALA A 31 1.84 11.36 -1.54
N GLU A 32 1.85 11.62 -2.85
CA GLU A 32 0.82 12.36 -3.56
C GLU A 32 0.24 11.43 -4.64
N PHE A 33 -1.07 11.29 -4.67
CA PHE A 33 -1.76 10.47 -5.64
C PHE A 33 -3.14 11.09 -5.94
N PRO A 34 -3.61 11.03 -7.19
CA PRO A 34 -4.96 11.48 -7.51
C PRO A 34 -5.99 10.53 -6.90
N LEU A 35 -6.97 11.08 -6.17
CA LEU A 35 -8.10 10.34 -5.65
C LEU A 35 -9.39 10.89 -6.26
N SER A 36 -10.12 10.04 -6.97
CA SER A 36 -11.45 10.35 -7.50
C SER A 36 -12.47 9.44 -6.84
N LEU A 37 -13.43 10.03 -6.14
CA LEU A 37 -14.54 9.33 -5.48
C LEU A 37 -15.84 9.62 -6.22
N GLY A 38 -16.65 8.60 -6.45
CA GLY A 38 -17.91 8.66 -7.21
C GLY A 38 -17.86 7.89 -8.54
N GLY A 39 -18.98 7.84 -9.24
CA GLY A 39 -19.17 6.95 -10.39
C GLY A 39 -19.38 5.52 -9.91
N ASP A 40 -18.45 4.63 -10.26
CA ASP A 40 -18.49 3.20 -9.92
C ASP A 40 -17.77 2.86 -8.60
N VAL A 41 -17.31 3.87 -7.84
CA VAL A 41 -16.60 3.72 -6.56
C VAL A 41 -17.53 4.11 -5.41
N ASP A 42 -17.86 3.14 -4.56
CA ASP A 42 -18.74 3.29 -3.39
C ASP A 42 -17.94 3.52 -2.10
N GLU A 43 -16.77 2.88 -2.00
CA GLU A 43 -15.92 2.91 -0.80
C GLU A 43 -14.44 3.00 -1.18
N ALA A 44 -13.69 3.78 -0.40
CA ALA A 44 -12.24 3.88 -0.49
C ALA A 44 -11.60 3.69 0.88
N VAL A 45 -10.69 2.70 0.99
CA VAL A 45 -9.98 2.38 2.22
C VAL A 45 -8.48 2.54 2.00
N LEU A 46 -7.85 3.45 2.75
CA LEU A 46 -6.40 3.59 2.76
C LEU A 46 -5.80 2.74 3.89
N VAL A 47 -5.04 1.72 3.52
CA VAL A 47 -4.33 0.83 4.44
C VAL A 47 -2.90 1.34 4.61
N ILE A 48 -2.51 1.56 5.87
CA ILE A 48 -1.16 1.99 6.26
C ILE A 48 -0.49 0.85 7.02
N SER A 49 0.48 0.19 6.39
CA SER A 49 1.26 -0.89 7.00
C SER A 49 2.62 -0.39 7.45
N GLY A 50 2.90 -0.43 8.76
CA GLY A 50 4.23 -0.18 9.28
C GLY A 50 5.18 -1.33 8.89
N THR A 51 6.24 -1.04 8.15
CA THR A 51 7.29 -2.00 7.83
C THR A 51 8.49 -1.76 8.73
N THR A 52 8.70 -2.67 9.68
CA THR A 52 9.97 -2.77 10.41
C THR A 52 10.86 -3.72 9.64
N GLN A 53 12.09 -3.30 9.37
CA GLN A 53 13.08 -4.22 8.82
C GLN A 53 13.52 -5.18 9.94
N PHE A 54 12.99 -6.40 9.95
CA PHE A 54 13.33 -7.41 10.96
C PHE A 54 14.73 -8.00 10.74
N THR A 55 15.26 -7.93 9.51
CA THR A 55 16.53 -8.56 9.12
C THR A 55 17.42 -7.61 8.32
N ARG A 56 18.70 -7.51 8.74
CA ARG A 56 19.74 -6.74 8.03
C ARG A 56 20.42 -7.52 6.90
N LEU A 57 20.09 -8.81 6.74
CA LEU A 57 20.63 -9.70 5.71
C LEU A 57 19.61 -9.85 4.58
N LYS A 58 20.02 -9.59 3.32
CA LYS A 58 19.21 -9.86 2.13
C LYS A 58 19.06 -11.38 1.98
N ALA A 59 17.98 -11.95 2.50
CA ALA A 59 17.57 -13.30 2.16
C ALA A 59 16.73 -13.26 0.88
N VAL A 60 16.95 -14.22 -0.02
CA VAL A 60 16.09 -14.42 -1.20
C VAL A 60 14.82 -15.11 -0.72
N TYR A 61 13.70 -14.40 -0.68
CA TYR A 61 12.39 -14.98 -0.41
C TYR A 61 11.80 -15.49 -1.73
N GLN A 62 11.45 -16.78 -1.79
CA GLN A 62 10.62 -17.35 -2.85
C GLN A 62 9.23 -17.62 -2.26
N ILE A 63 8.21 -17.06 -2.90
CA ILE A 63 6.80 -17.27 -2.53
C ILE A 63 6.17 -18.05 -3.69
N GLU A 64 5.63 -19.22 -3.38
CA GLU A 64 4.79 -20.00 -4.28
C GLU A 64 3.35 -19.88 -3.77
N ILE A 65 2.42 -19.49 -4.63
CA ILE A 65 1.00 -19.35 -4.31
C ILE A 65 0.30 -20.46 -5.08
N GLU A 66 -0.36 -21.37 -4.35
CA GLU A 66 -1.21 -22.45 -4.88
C GLU A 66 -2.64 -21.94 -5.13
#